data_AF-A0A369QNF6-F1
#
_entry.id   AF-A0A369QNF6-F1
#
_cell.length_a   1.000
_cell.length_b   1.000
_cell.length_c   1.000
_cell.angle_alpha   90.00
_cell.angle_beta   90.00
_cell.angle_gamma   90.00
#
_symmetry.space_group_name_H-M   'P 1'
#
loop_
_entity.id
_entity.type
_entity.pdbx_description
1 polymer ?
#
loop_
_entity_poly.entity_id
_entity_poly.type
_entity_poly.pdbx_seq_one_letter_code
_entity_poly.pdbx_strand_id
1 'polypeptide(L)'
;MAGFLRAKDENADLPVNTFRQANIKTNLVELSAGLEYNFLDYYNQRRRTRWTPYYFISFAAARFNNKAELQGREKPAESATVLSIPTGIGFKYALSYNWNLGLEVGARKTLAQNGDRLDYLQTKDYAGLSARQLPHTDPYNNDWYFYNGLSLSYTFYKLLCPPAAYK
;
A
#
# COMPACT_ATOMS: atom_id res chain seq x y z
N MET A 1 -5.48 -4.71 5.17
CA MET A 1 -5.83 -3.29 4.96
C MET A 1 -7.01 -3.21 3.99
N ALA A 2 -7.91 -2.25 4.16
CA ALA A 2 -8.92 -1.91 3.17
C ALA A 2 -8.97 -0.38 3.03
N GLY A 3 -9.28 0.12 1.84
CA GLY A 3 -9.30 1.55 1.56
C GLY A 3 -9.85 1.88 0.18
N PHE A 4 -9.73 3.15 -0.18
CA PHE A 4 -10.12 3.67 -1.48
C PHE A 4 -8.99 4.50 -2.04
N LEU A 5 -8.75 4.39 -3.35
CA LEU A 5 -7.82 5.25 -4.09
C LEU A 5 -8.61 6.07 -5.10
N ARG A 6 -8.18 7.32 -5.25
CA ARG A 6 -8.75 8.23 -6.24
C ARG A 6 -7.62 8.95 -6.94
N ALA A 7 -7.65 8.92 -8.27
CA ALA A 7 -6.73 9.66 -9.11
C ALA A 7 -7.54 10.50 -10.12
N LYS A 8 -7.11 11.74 -10.32
CA LYS A 8 -7.66 12.64 -11.34
C LYS A 8 -6.49 13.22 -12.10
N ASP A 9 -6.50 13.07 -13.42
CA ASP A 9 -5.46 13.61 -14.28
C ASP A 9 -5.41 15.15 -14.27
N GLU A 10 -6.53 15.82 -13.98
CA GLU A 10 -6.61 17.27 -13.81
C GLU A 10 -5.68 17.81 -12.71
N ASN A 11 -5.29 16.96 -11.75
CA ASN A 11 -4.41 17.37 -10.66
C ASN A 11 -2.91 17.26 -11.01
N ALA A 12 -2.56 16.79 -12.21
CA ALA A 12 -1.17 16.64 -12.65
C ALA A 12 -0.86 17.60 -13.81
N ASP A 13 0.14 18.47 -13.62
CA ASP A 13 0.64 19.42 -14.64
C ASP A 13 1.55 18.74 -15.68
N LEU A 14 1.05 17.67 -16.30
CA LEU A 14 1.75 16.94 -17.35
C LEU A 14 0.88 16.96 -18.62
N PRO A 15 1.45 17.28 -19.80
CA PRO A 15 0.70 17.34 -21.06
C PRO A 15 -0.07 16.05 -21.39
N VAL A 16 0.49 14.90 -20.99
CA VAL A 16 -0.13 13.57 -21.17
C VAL A 16 -1.39 13.42 -20.31
N ASN A 17 -1.36 13.89 -19.07
CA ASN A 17 -2.50 13.82 -18.14
C ASN A 17 -3.63 14.75 -18.60
N THR A 18 -3.29 15.98 -19.03
CA THR A 18 -4.28 16.92 -19.58
C THR A 18 -4.96 16.39 -20.84
N PHE A 19 -4.25 15.61 -21.67
CA PHE A 19 -4.81 14.94 -22.85
C PHE A 19 -5.69 13.74 -22.51
N ARG A 20 -5.30 12.93 -21.51
CA ARG A 20 -5.98 11.69 -21.12
C ARG A 20 -7.29 11.94 -20.35
N GLN A 21 -7.33 12.99 -19.53
CA GLN A 21 -8.50 13.37 -18.71
C GLN A 21 -9.15 12.17 -17.97
N ALA A 22 -8.33 11.30 -17.37
CA ALA A 22 -8.83 10.14 -16.62
C ALA A 22 -9.26 10.52 -15.20
N ASN A 23 -10.38 9.94 -14.76
CA ASN A 23 -10.85 9.95 -13.38
C ASN A 23 -11.01 8.50 -12.92
N ILE A 24 -10.14 8.08 -12.00
CA ILE A 24 -10.08 6.72 -11.49
C ILE A 24 -10.53 6.73 -10.03
N LYS A 25 -11.49 5.87 -9.70
CA LYS A 25 -11.91 5.56 -8.34
C LYS A 25 -11.83 4.06 -8.14
N THR A 26 -11.10 3.61 -7.13
CA THR A 26 -10.99 2.18 -6.84
C THR A 26 -11.11 1.90 -5.36
N ASN A 27 -11.73 0.77 -5.04
CA ASN A 27 -11.68 0.21 -3.69
C ASN A 27 -10.59 -0.84 -3.65
N LEU A 28 -9.78 -0.82 -2.59
CA LEU A 28 -8.63 -1.69 -2.39
C LEU A 28 -8.83 -2.51 -1.11
N VAL A 29 -8.60 -3.81 -1.20
CA VAL A 29 -8.43 -4.70 -0.04
C VAL A 29 -7.11 -5.43 -0.19
N GLU A 30 -6.21 -5.25 0.77
CA GLU A 30 -4.86 -5.80 0.78
C GLU A 30 -4.68 -6.75 1.97
N LEU A 31 -4.23 -7.96 1.69
CA LEU A 31 -3.77 -8.92 2.69
C LEU A 31 -2.25 -9.01 2.59
N SER A 32 -1.54 -8.81 3.69
CA SER A 32 -0.08 -8.81 3.71
C SER A 32 0.47 -9.66 4.85
N ALA A 33 1.56 -10.37 4.60
CA ALA A 33 2.31 -11.12 5.60
C ALA A 33 3.80 -10.84 5.43
N GLY A 34 4.51 -10.60 6.53
CA GLY A 34 5.91 -10.19 6.45
C GLY A 34 6.65 -10.20 7.77
N LEU A 35 7.84 -9.64 7.72
CA LEU A 35 8.77 -9.52 8.83
C LEU A 35 8.98 -8.06 9.19
N GLU A 36 9.16 -7.82 10.47
CA GLU A 36 9.46 -6.52 11.02
C GLU A 36 10.69 -6.61 11.93
N TYR A 37 11.67 -5.76 11.67
CA TYR A 37 12.87 -5.65 12.47
C TYR A 37 12.87 -4.34 13.24
N ASN A 38 12.83 -4.42 14.57
CA ASN A 38 12.89 -3.29 15.48
C ASN A 38 14.33 -3.08 15.94
N PHE A 39 14.91 -1.90 15.68
CA PHE A 39 16.30 -1.62 16.02
C PHE A 39 16.54 -1.42 17.53
N LEU A 40 15.52 -0.98 18.28
CA LEU A 40 15.60 -0.67 19.71
C LEU A 40 14.61 -1.52 20.52
N ASP A 41 15.03 -1.91 21.72
CA ASP A 41 14.16 -2.58 22.70
C ASP A 41 13.26 -1.55 23.39
N TYR A 42 12.15 -1.22 22.74
CA TYR A 42 11.13 -0.29 23.21
C TYR A 42 10.05 -0.93 24.10
N TYR A 43 10.01 -2.27 24.17
CA TYR A 43 9.03 -3.01 24.97
C TYR A 43 9.30 -2.89 26.47
N ASN A 44 10.56 -2.73 26.85
CA ASN A 44 10.93 -2.59 28.26
C ASN A 44 10.69 -1.16 28.77
N GLN A 45 9.53 -0.94 29.38
CA GLN A 45 9.18 0.37 29.96
C GLN A 45 10.08 0.85 31.10
N ARG A 46 10.94 -0.01 31.67
CA ARG A 46 11.95 0.42 32.66
C ARG A 46 13.09 1.19 32.00
N ARG A 47 13.27 1.06 30.69
CA ARG A 47 14.23 1.85 29.91
C ARG A 47 13.65 3.21 29.57
N ARG A 48 14.52 4.22 29.45
CA ARG A 48 14.14 5.58 29.05
C ARG A 48 13.66 5.63 27.60
N THR A 49 14.11 4.71 26.75
CA THR A 49 13.77 4.62 25.34
C THR A 49 12.44 3.90 25.15
N ARG A 50 11.39 4.64 24.80
CA ARG A 50 10.02 4.13 24.52
C ARG A 50 9.67 4.11 23.04
N TRP A 51 10.69 4.17 22.19
CA TRP A 51 10.51 4.22 20.76
C TRP A 51 11.53 3.35 20.05
N THR A 52 11.18 2.92 18.84
CA THR A 52 12.09 2.22 17.95
C THR A 52 11.83 2.64 16.51
N PRO A 53 12.87 2.98 15.74
CA PRO A 53 12.74 2.87 14.31
C PRO A 53 12.62 1.38 13.97
N TYR A 54 11.93 1.07 12.89
CA TYR A 54 11.80 -0.29 12.44
C TYR A 54 11.81 -0.34 10.91
N TYR A 55 12.25 -1.48 10.39
CA TYR A 55 12.18 -1.79 8.97
C TYR A 55 11.23 -2.96 8.79
N PHE A 56 10.40 -2.91 7.76
CA PHE A 56 9.51 -4.00 7.43
C PHE A 56 9.65 -4.41 5.97
N ILE A 57 9.48 -5.69 5.74
CA ILE A 57 9.37 -6.28 4.41
C ILE A 57 8.28 -7.34 4.44
N SER A 58 7.35 -7.28 3.49
CA SER A 58 6.23 -8.20 3.44
C SER A 58 5.94 -8.61 2.00
N PHE A 59 5.12 -9.64 1.88
CA PHE A 59 4.44 -10.04 0.66
C PHE A 59 2.97 -9.73 0.85
N ALA A 60 2.35 -9.10 -0.15
CA ALA A 60 0.96 -8.71 -0.10
C ALA A 60 0.20 -9.12 -1.36
N ALA A 61 -1.06 -9.50 -1.16
CA ALA A 61 -2.04 -9.72 -2.21
C ALA A 61 -3.12 -8.65 -2.06
N ALA A 62 -3.28 -7.83 -3.08
CA ALA A 62 -4.18 -6.70 -3.13
C ALA A 62 -5.27 -6.94 -4.17
N ARG A 63 -6.53 -6.79 -3.79
CA ARG A 63 -7.69 -6.82 -4.67
C ARG A 63 -8.21 -5.40 -4.88
N PHE A 64 -8.26 -4.99 -6.12
CA PHE A 64 -8.76 -3.69 -6.57
C PHE A 64 -10.11 -3.86 -7.25
N ASN A 65 -11.00 -2.90 -7.06
CA ASN A 65 -12.26 -2.79 -7.79
C ASN A 65 -12.28 -1.44 -8.49
N ASN A 66 -11.75 -1.44 -9.72
CA ASN A 66 -11.46 -0.22 -10.46
C ASN A 66 -12.70 0.27 -11.20
N LYS A 67 -13.04 1.55 -11.01
CA LYS A 67 -13.95 2.31 -11.86
C LYS A 67 -13.15 3.42 -12.50
N ALA A 68 -13.00 3.37 -13.82
CA ALA A 68 -12.29 4.39 -14.58
C ALA A 68 -13.26 5.07 -15.55
N GLU A 69 -13.17 6.38 -15.58
CA GLU A 69 -13.85 7.25 -16.52
C GLU A 69 -12.79 7.93 -17.38
N LEU A 70 -12.95 7.83 -18.71
CA LEU A 70 -12.05 8.44 -19.68
C LEU A 70 -12.86 9.33 -20.62
N GLN A 71 -12.58 10.64 -20.65
CA GLN A 71 -13.26 11.59 -21.54
C GLN A 71 -14.81 11.47 -21.49
N GLY A 72 -15.39 11.31 -20.29
CA GLY A 72 -16.84 11.19 -20.09
C GLY A 72 -17.46 9.83 -20.46
N ARG A 73 -16.65 8.82 -20.82
CA ARG A 73 -17.10 7.43 -21.02
C ARG A 73 -16.76 6.59 -19.79
N GLU A 74 -17.79 6.00 -19.19
CA GLU A 74 -17.65 5.10 -18.05
C GLU A 74 -17.28 3.69 -18.50
N LYS A 75 -16.23 3.12 -17.89
CA LYS A 75 -15.91 1.69 -18.03
C LYS A 75 -16.55 0.92 -16.86
N PRO A 76 -17.22 -0.22 -17.11
CA PRO A 76 -17.81 -1.02 -16.04
C PRO A 76 -16.73 -1.49 -15.05
N ALA A 77 -17.13 -1.60 -13.78
CA ALA A 77 -16.21 -1.92 -12.69
C ALA A 77 -15.66 -3.35 -12.84
N GLU A 78 -14.34 -3.50 -12.85
CA GLU A 78 -13.70 -4.80 -12.93
C GLU A 78 -12.77 -5.03 -11.74
N SER A 79 -12.85 -6.23 -11.18
CA SER A 79 -12.03 -6.62 -10.06
C SER A 79 -10.73 -7.27 -10.52
N ALA A 80 -9.60 -6.76 -10.06
CA ALA A 80 -8.28 -7.32 -10.33
C ALA A 80 -7.56 -7.65 -9.03
N THR A 81 -6.80 -8.75 -9.03
CA THR A 81 -5.92 -9.11 -7.91
C THR A 81 -4.47 -8.93 -8.35
N VAL A 82 -3.67 -8.27 -7.53
CA VAL A 82 -2.26 -7.96 -7.77
C VAL A 82 -1.44 -8.42 -6.59
N LEU A 83 -0.29 -9.03 -6.86
CA LEU A 83 0.70 -9.36 -5.85
C LEU A 83 1.69 -8.20 -5.72
N SER A 84 2.16 -7.91 -4.53
CA SER A 84 3.14 -6.86 -4.29
C SER A 84 4.10 -7.25 -3.15
N ILE A 85 5.23 -6.56 -3.10
CA ILE A 85 6.20 -6.63 -2.02
C ILE A 85 6.24 -5.26 -1.36
N PRO A 86 5.49 -5.04 -0.26
CA PRO A 86 5.66 -3.87 0.58
C PRO A 86 7.00 -3.91 1.31
N THR A 87 7.75 -2.82 1.20
CA THR A 87 8.96 -2.59 1.96
C THR A 87 8.96 -1.15 2.46
N GLY A 88 9.45 -0.93 3.67
CA GLY A 88 9.46 0.41 4.21
C GLY A 88 10.13 0.50 5.56
N ILE A 89 10.15 1.73 6.03
CA ILE A 89 10.62 2.09 7.36
C ILE A 89 9.45 2.66 8.13
N GLY A 90 9.54 2.52 9.44
CA GLY A 90 8.57 3.12 10.33
C GLY A 90 9.18 3.49 11.66
N PHE A 91 8.36 4.14 12.46
CA PHE A 91 8.68 4.54 13.80
C PHE A 91 7.58 4.05 14.72
N LYS A 92 7.94 3.28 15.75
CA LYS A 92 7.00 2.85 16.79
C LYS A 92 7.29 3.59 18.08
N TYR A 93 6.21 3.95 18.77
CA TYR A 93 6.23 4.57 20.09
C TYR A 93 5.29 3.80 21.02
N ALA A 94 5.81 3.33 22.15
CA ALA A 94 5.01 2.69 23.21
C ALA A 94 4.36 3.77 24.08
N LEU A 95 3.05 3.99 23.89
CA LEU A 95 2.28 4.92 24.74
C LEU A 95 2.07 4.32 26.14
N SER A 96 1.72 3.04 26.19
CA SER A 96 1.41 2.28 27.41
C SER A 96 1.93 0.85 27.30
N TYR A 97 1.78 0.02 28.34
CA TYR A 97 2.28 -1.36 28.32
C TYR A 97 1.65 -2.22 27.22
N ASN A 98 0.45 -1.83 26.78
CA ASN A 98 -0.33 -2.56 25.79
C ASN A 98 -0.59 -1.77 24.52
N TRP A 99 -0.34 -0.46 24.49
CA TRP A 99 -0.68 0.40 23.36
C TRP A 99 0.57 0.94 22.69
N ASN A 100 0.72 0.67 21.40
CA ASN A 100 1.82 1.18 20.59
C ASN A 100 1.27 1.92 19.37
N LEU A 101 1.82 3.10 19.12
CA LEU A 101 1.55 3.90 17.93
C LEU A 101 2.67 3.69 16.93
N GLY A 102 2.31 3.49 15.67
CA GLY A 102 3.23 3.36 14.55
C GLY A 102 3.02 4.48 13.54
N LEU A 103 4.14 4.95 13.00
CA LEU A 103 4.21 5.77 11.79
C LEU A 103 4.94 4.95 10.74
N GLU A 104 4.40 4.89 9.53
CA GLU A 104 4.90 4.03 8.46
C GLU A 104 5.05 4.82 7.18
N VAL A 105 6.20 4.66 6.52
CA VAL A 105 6.45 5.11 5.17
C VAL A 105 7.01 3.93 4.39
N GLY A 106 6.30 3.51 3.36
CA GLY A 106 6.67 2.31 2.59
C GLY A 106 6.39 2.46 1.12
N ALA A 107 7.25 1.84 0.32
CA ALA A 107 7.03 1.61 -1.09
C ALA A 107 6.48 0.20 -1.28
N ARG A 108 5.48 0.06 -2.14
CA ARG A 108 4.93 -1.22 -2.56
C ARG A 108 5.28 -1.43 -4.01
N LYS A 109 6.16 -2.40 -4.25
CA LYS A 109 6.50 -2.83 -5.60
C LYS A 109 5.51 -3.90 -6.01
N THR A 110 4.75 -3.66 -7.08
CA THR A 110 3.87 -4.68 -7.65
C THR A 110 4.72 -5.75 -8.35
N LEU A 111 4.33 -7.01 -8.17
CA LEU A 111 4.89 -8.16 -8.89
C LEU A 111 3.91 -8.45 -10.03
N ALA A 112 4.25 -8.01 -11.23
CA ALA A 112 3.41 -8.19 -12.41
C ALA A 112 3.39 -9.68 -12.84
N GLN A 113 2.55 -10.49 -12.20
CA GLN A 113 2.13 -11.77 -12.76
C GLN A 113 0.83 -11.51 -13.54
N ASN A 114 0.97 -11.25 -14.84
CA ASN A 114 -0.07 -11.03 -15.86
C ASN A 114 -0.66 -9.60 -15.97
N GLY A 115 0.18 -8.65 -16.40
CA GLY A 115 -0.23 -7.45 -17.13
C GLY A 115 -1.03 -6.45 -16.30
N ASP A 116 -0.34 -5.42 -15.83
CA ASP A 116 -0.83 -4.20 -15.18
C ASP A 116 -2.34 -3.98 -15.24
N ARG A 117 -3.00 -4.42 -14.16
CA ARG A 117 -4.41 -4.13 -13.87
C ARG A 117 -4.57 -3.06 -12.79
N LEU A 118 -3.46 -2.53 -12.26
CA LEU A 118 -3.47 -1.41 -11.31
C LEU A 118 -3.99 -0.15 -12.01
N ASP A 119 -3.49 0.11 -13.22
CA ASP A 119 -3.81 1.32 -13.97
C ASP A 119 -5.10 1.20 -14.80
N TYR A 120 -5.62 -0.01 -15.01
CA TYR A 120 -6.89 -0.28 -15.71
C TYR A 120 -7.07 0.39 -17.09
N LEU A 121 -5.98 0.90 -17.67
CA LEU A 121 -5.93 1.61 -18.95
C LEU A 121 -5.38 0.68 -20.04
N GLN A 122 -5.88 -0.56 -20.10
CA GLN A 122 -5.59 -1.44 -21.22
C GLN A 122 -6.53 -1.12 -22.39
N THR A 123 -5.90 -0.86 -23.54
CA THR A 123 -6.48 -0.33 -24.78
C THR A 123 -7.53 -1.22 -25.43
N LYS A 124 -7.62 -2.50 -25.05
CA LYS A 124 -8.50 -3.49 -25.69
C LYS A 124 -9.98 -3.41 -25.28
N ASP A 125 -10.30 -2.68 -24.22
CA ASP A 125 -11.66 -2.71 -23.63
C ASP A 125 -12.50 -1.46 -23.94
N TYR A 126 -11.96 -0.47 -24.65
CA TYR A 126 -12.71 0.70 -25.08
C TYR A 126 -13.17 0.52 -26.53
N ALA A 127 -14.41 0.07 -26.71
CA ALA A 127 -15.03 0.01 -28.04
C ALA A 127 -15.08 1.42 -28.65
N GLY A 128 -14.31 1.64 -29.72
CA GLY A 128 -14.34 2.88 -30.52
C GLY A 128 -13.26 3.93 -30.19
N LEU A 129 -12.22 3.61 -29.42
CA LEU A 129 -11.01 4.43 -29.33
C LEU A 129 -9.87 3.71 -30.07
N SER A 130 -9.23 4.38 -31.03
CA SER A 130 -8.10 3.81 -31.76
C SER A 130 -6.92 3.61 -30.82
N ALA A 131 -6.15 2.53 -30.98
CA ALA A 131 -4.95 2.25 -30.18
C ALA A 131 -3.89 3.39 -30.17
N ARG A 132 -4.03 4.38 -31.07
CA ARG A 132 -3.25 5.62 -31.13
C ARG A 132 -3.68 6.72 -30.14
N GLN A 133 -4.86 6.65 -29.54
CA GLN A 133 -5.40 7.69 -28.63
C GLN A 133 -5.09 7.44 -27.14
N LEU A 134 -4.43 6.33 -26.81
CA LEU A 134 -3.90 6.06 -25.48
C LEU A 134 -2.39 5.72 -25.59
N PRO A 135 -1.53 6.69 -25.96
CA PRO A 135 -0.11 6.51 -25.72
C PRO A 135 0.12 6.69 -24.21
N HIS A 136 1.00 5.86 -23.63
CA HIS A 136 1.53 6.00 -22.26
C HIS A 136 0.80 5.30 -21.09
N THR A 137 0.21 4.13 -21.32
CA THR A 137 0.27 3.07 -20.29
C THR A 137 1.32 2.08 -20.72
N ASP A 138 2.46 2.02 -20.04
CA ASP A 138 3.46 0.99 -20.26
C ASP A 138 3.04 -0.27 -19.48
N PRO A 139 2.55 -1.34 -20.14
CA PRO A 139 2.06 -2.53 -19.46
C PRO A 139 3.18 -3.46 -18.95
N TYR A 140 4.44 -3.02 -19.07
CA TYR A 140 5.63 -3.75 -18.63
C TYR A 140 6.42 -3.00 -17.54
N ASN A 141 5.98 -1.81 -17.13
CA ASN A 141 6.65 -1.09 -16.07
C ASN A 141 6.04 -1.48 -14.72
N ASN A 142 6.83 -2.10 -13.84
CA ASN A 142 6.35 -2.42 -12.49
C ASN A 142 6.12 -1.11 -11.72
N ASP A 143 4.88 -0.68 -11.58
CA ASP A 143 4.56 0.55 -10.88
C ASP A 143 4.80 0.44 -9.37
N TRP A 144 5.41 1.48 -8.81
CA TRP A 144 5.62 1.63 -7.38
C TRP A 144 4.57 2.58 -6.86
N TYR A 145 3.89 2.19 -5.79
CA TYR A 145 3.03 3.10 -5.05
C TYR A 145 3.55 3.30 -3.64
N PHE A 146 3.47 4.54 -3.17
CA PHE A 146 3.92 4.93 -1.86
C PHE A 146 2.76 4.97 -0.88
N TYR A 147 3.05 4.64 0.36
CA TYR A 147 2.12 4.65 1.46
C TYR A 147 2.73 5.35 2.65
N ASN A 148 1.93 6.22 3.23
CA ASN A 148 2.22 6.88 4.47
C ASN A 148 1.03 6.62 5.40
N GLY A 149 1.31 6.08 6.58
CA GLY A 149 0.27 5.57 7.47
C GLY A 149 0.56 5.82 8.93
N LEU A 150 -0.53 5.96 9.68
CA LEU A 150 -0.53 5.89 11.13
C LEU A 150 -1.19 4.56 11.52
N SER A 151 -0.55 3.82 12.40
CA SER A 151 -1.05 2.55 12.92
C SER A 151 -1.19 2.60 14.44
N LEU A 152 -2.22 1.97 14.97
CA LEU A 152 -2.42 1.78 16.40
C LEU A 152 -2.51 0.28 16.67
N SER A 153 -1.63 -0.21 17.53
CA SER A 153 -1.51 -1.64 17.82
C SER A 153 -1.66 -1.92 19.31
N TYR A 154 -2.30 -3.04 19.62
CA TYR A 154 -2.53 -3.51 20.98
C TYR A 154 -1.76 -4.81 21.25
N THR A 155 -0.97 -4.84 22.31
CA THR A 155 -0.20 -6.01 22.75
C THR A 155 -0.98 -6.78 23.83
N PHE A 156 -1.36 -8.02 23.51
CA PHE A 156 -2.19 -8.87 24.38
C PHE A 156 -1.41 -9.62 25.48
N TYR A 157 -0.10 -9.85 25.33
CA TYR A 157 0.68 -10.68 26.25
C TYR A 157 1.81 -9.92 26.96
N LYS A 158 2.02 -10.29 28.23
CA LYS A 158 3.15 -9.89 29.07
C LYS A 158 3.97 -11.16 29.34
N LEU A 159 5.30 -11.08 29.21
CA LEU A 159 6.20 -12.19 29.53
C LEU A 159 5.98 -12.63 30.99
N LEU A 160 5.43 -13.82 31.20
CA LEU A 160 5.55 -14.55 32.46
C LEU A 160 7.00 -15.06 32.53
N CYS A 161 7.91 -14.25 33.06
CA CYS A 161 9.21 -14.79 33.45
C CYS A 161 8.97 -15.84 34.54
N PRO A 162 9.51 -17.07 34.43
CA PRO A 162 9.54 -17.95 35.58
C PRO A 162 10.25 -17.22 36.73
N PRO A 163 9.77 -17.32 37.98
CA PRO A 163 10.48 -16.73 39.11
C PRO A 163 11.91 -17.25 39.09
N ALA A 164 12.88 -16.34 39.31
CA ALA A 164 14.29 -16.70 39.36
C ALA A 164 14.44 -17.87 40.34
N ALA A 165 14.92 -19.01 39.85
CA ALA A 165 15.30 -20.11 40.71
C ALA A 165 16.41 -19.59 41.62
N TYR A 166 16.05 -19.23 42.86
CA TYR A 166 17.00 -18.94 43.92
C TYR A 166 17.90 -20.18 44.06
N LYS A 167 19.21 -19.98 43.87
CA LYS A 167 20.25 -20.90 44.34
C LYS A 167 20.63 -20.51 45.76
#